data_AF-A0A0N1GHV6-F1
#
_entry.id   AF-A0A0N1GHV6-F1
#
_cell.length_a   1.000
_cell.length_b   1.000
_cell.length_c   1.000
_cell.angle_alpha   90.00
_cell.angle_beta   90.00
_cell.angle_gamma   90.00
#
_symmetry.space_group_name_H-M   'P 1'
#
loop_
_entity.id
_entity.type
_entity.pdbx_description
1 polymer ?
#
loop_
_entity_poly.entity_id
_entity_poly.type
_entity_poly.pdbx_seq_one_letter_code
_entity_poly.pdbx_strand_id
1 'polypeptide(L)'
;MIEDLTVRNMVKNHRLARAISDAAWREFRSMLEYKAQWYGREVIAVDRWFPSSRLCSACNTLRDKMPLHVRTWRCGCGMTHDRDVNAAHNLLAAGLAVTVCGAGVRPQRSTPGGQPATKQKP
;
A
#
# COMPACT_ATOMS: atom_id res chain seq x y z
N MET A 1 5.76 -7.76 -5.15
CA MET A 1 5.20 -6.73 -4.26
C MET A 1 3.69 -6.84 -4.26
N ILE A 2 3.05 -6.87 -3.10
CA ILE A 2 1.59 -6.86 -2.94
C ILE A 2 1.18 -5.88 -1.83
N GLU A 3 -0.09 -5.50 -1.77
CA GLU A 3 -0.62 -4.73 -0.63
C GLU A 3 -0.92 -5.65 0.55
N ASP A 4 -0.63 -5.20 1.78
CA ASP A 4 -1.12 -5.86 2.98
C ASP A 4 -2.61 -5.53 3.21
N LEU A 5 -3.51 -6.40 2.76
CA LEU A 5 -4.94 -6.20 2.95
C LEU A 5 -5.44 -6.79 4.27
N THR A 6 -6.19 -6.00 5.04
CA THR A 6 -6.88 -6.50 6.24
C THR A 6 -8.24 -7.09 5.88
N VAL A 7 -8.24 -8.23 5.18
CA VAL A 7 -9.48 -8.85 4.65
C VAL A 7 -10.58 -8.98 5.70
N ARG A 8 -10.23 -9.32 6.97
CA ARG A 8 -11.20 -9.41 8.09
C ARG A 8 -11.93 -8.09 8.36
N ASN A 9 -11.28 -6.95 8.18
CA ASN A 9 -11.92 -5.64 8.35
C ASN A 9 -12.73 -5.25 7.11
N MET A 10 -12.28 -5.62 5.92
CA MET A 10 -12.97 -5.27 4.66
C MET A 10 -14.32 -5.98 4.54
N VAL A 11 -14.41 -7.25 4.98
CA VAL A 11 -15.68 -8.01 4.98
C VAL A 11 -16.72 -7.48 5.97
N LYS A 12 -16.36 -6.54 6.86
CA LYS A 12 -17.35 -5.85 7.72
C LYS A 12 -18.26 -4.93 6.92
N ASN A 13 -17.86 -4.51 5.72
CA ASN A 13 -18.74 -3.78 4.82
C ASN A 13 -19.72 -4.77 4.14
N HIS A 14 -20.94 -4.88 4.66
CA HIS A 14 -21.95 -5.82 4.17
C HIS A 14 -22.28 -5.66 2.67
N ARG A 15 -22.07 -4.48 2.07
CA ARG A 15 -22.28 -4.26 0.63
C ARG A 15 -21.20 -4.90 -0.23
N LEU A 16 -20.00 -5.09 0.32
CA LEU A 16 -18.83 -5.65 -0.40
C LEU A 16 -18.42 -7.03 0.12
N ALA A 17 -18.95 -7.46 1.26
CA ALA A 17 -18.53 -8.66 1.98
C ALA A 17 -18.55 -9.91 1.09
N ARG A 18 -19.64 -10.13 0.35
CA ARG A 18 -19.76 -11.28 -0.57
C ARG A 18 -18.68 -11.24 -1.66
N ALA A 19 -18.55 -10.11 -2.37
CA ALA A 19 -17.56 -9.97 -3.43
C ALA A 19 -16.12 -10.14 -2.93
N ILE A 20 -15.80 -9.65 -1.72
CA ILE A 20 -14.48 -9.81 -1.10
C ILE A 20 -14.23 -11.27 -0.71
N SER A 21 -15.23 -11.96 -0.15
CA SER A 21 -15.12 -13.38 0.21
C SER A 21 -14.96 -14.26 -1.03
N ASP A 22 -15.75 -14.02 -2.07
CA ASP A 22 -15.69 -14.75 -3.34
C ASP A 22 -14.33 -14.58 -4.04
N ALA A 23 -13.68 -13.42 -3.87
CA ALA A 23 -12.35 -13.17 -4.42
C ALA A 23 -11.20 -13.88 -3.67
N ALA A 24 -11.49 -14.52 -2.53
CA ALA A 24 -10.55 -15.37 -1.79
C ALA A 24 -9.15 -14.74 -1.52
N TRP A 25 -9.07 -13.44 -1.27
CA TRP A 25 -7.78 -12.70 -1.21
C TRP A 25 -6.76 -13.24 -0.20
N ARG A 26 -7.22 -13.83 0.91
CA ARG A 26 -6.31 -14.49 1.87
C ARG A 26 -5.63 -15.69 1.25
N GLU A 27 -6.40 -16.55 0.59
CA GLU A 27 -5.91 -17.76 -0.06
C GLU A 27 -5.08 -17.42 -1.29
N PHE A 28 -5.48 -16.39 -2.05
CA PHE A 28 -4.67 -15.85 -3.14
C PHE A 28 -3.27 -15.44 -2.68
N ARG A 29 -3.16 -14.72 -1.55
CA ARG A 29 -1.85 -14.39 -0.96
C ARG A 29 -1.06 -15.64 -0.58
N SER A 30 -1.68 -16.60 0.11
CA SER A 30 -1.00 -17.85 0.49
C SER A 30 -0.47 -18.61 -0.72
N MET A 31 -1.26 -18.68 -1.81
CA MET A 31 -0.86 -19.33 -3.06
C MET A 31 0.28 -18.58 -3.76
N LEU A 32 0.27 -17.25 -3.73
CA LEU A 32 1.38 -16.45 -4.24
C LEU A 32 2.67 -16.69 -3.47
N GLU A 33 2.62 -16.66 -2.13
CA GLU A 33 3.79 -16.91 -1.27
C GLU A 33 4.34 -18.33 -1.50
N TYR A 34 3.46 -19.33 -1.54
CA TYR A 34 3.79 -20.71 -1.84
C TYR A 34 4.50 -20.87 -3.21
N LYS A 35 3.91 -20.33 -4.28
CA LYS A 35 4.50 -20.43 -5.62
C LYS A 35 5.78 -19.61 -5.75
N ALA A 36 5.87 -18.45 -5.09
CA ALA A 36 7.09 -17.66 -5.11
C ALA A 36 8.24 -18.43 -4.45
N GLN A 37 8.01 -19.06 -3.30
CA GLN A 37 8.99 -19.89 -2.62
C GLN A 37 9.48 -21.03 -3.52
N TRP A 38 8.59 -21.69 -4.24
CA TRP A 38 8.94 -22.75 -5.21
C TRP A 38 9.91 -22.30 -6.30
N TYR A 39 9.83 -21.04 -6.72
CA TYR A 39 10.70 -20.47 -7.77
C TYR A 39 11.85 -19.61 -7.21
N GLY A 40 12.13 -19.67 -5.91
CA GLY A 40 13.17 -18.84 -5.28
C GLY A 40 12.89 -17.34 -5.40
N ARG A 41 11.62 -16.94 -5.38
CA ARG A 41 11.15 -15.55 -5.41
C ARG A 41 10.59 -15.14 -4.05
N GLU A 42 10.63 -13.85 -3.77
CA GLU A 42 10.07 -13.27 -2.55
C GLU A 42 8.78 -12.50 -2.84
N VAL A 43 7.76 -12.69 -1.99
CA VAL A 43 6.56 -11.86 -1.96
C VAL A 43 6.66 -10.89 -0.80
N ILE A 44 6.92 -9.63 -1.10
CA ILE A 44 6.94 -8.56 -0.11
C ILE A 44 5.57 -7.89 -0.08
N ALA A 45 4.98 -7.83 1.13
CA ALA A 45 3.76 -7.08 1.39
C ALA A 45 4.11 -5.65 1.85
N VAL A 46 3.60 -4.66 1.14
CA VAL A 46 3.73 -3.24 1.49
C VAL A 46 2.66 -2.87 2.52
N ASP A 47 3.02 -2.05 3.51
CA ASP A 47 2.12 -1.63 4.59
C ASP A 47 0.79 -1.07 4.06
N ARG A 48 -0.29 -1.48 4.71
CA ARG A 48 -1.67 -1.18 4.30
C ARG A 48 -2.03 0.30 4.29
N TRP A 49 -1.29 1.13 4.99
CA TRP A 49 -1.52 2.57 5.07
C TRP A 49 -0.73 3.34 4.02
N PHE A 50 0.16 2.67 3.28
CA PHE A 50 0.84 3.25 2.14
C PHE A 50 -0.20 3.67 1.08
N PRO A 51 -0.23 4.95 0.67
CA PRO A 51 -1.30 5.48 -0.19
C PRO A 51 -1.07 5.15 -1.68
N SER A 52 -0.83 3.89 -2.02
CA SER A 52 -0.49 3.40 -3.37
C SER A 52 -1.37 3.99 -4.48
N SER A 53 -2.70 3.98 -4.30
CA SER A 53 -3.65 4.49 -5.29
C SER A 53 -3.84 6.00 -5.28
N ARG A 54 -3.43 6.70 -4.19
CA ARG A 54 -3.59 8.16 -4.03
C ARG A 54 -2.32 8.95 -4.34
N LEU A 55 -1.16 8.32 -4.25
CA LEU A 55 0.13 8.93 -4.54
C LEU A 55 0.33 8.99 -6.06
N CYS A 56 0.68 10.15 -6.60
CA CYS A 56 1.10 10.22 -8.00
C CYS A 56 2.46 9.53 -8.17
N SER A 57 2.54 8.46 -8.97
CA SER A 57 3.82 7.80 -9.25
C SER A 57 4.81 8.65 -10.05
N ALA A 58 4.35 9.76 -10.67
CA ALA A 58 5.21 10.65 -11.44
C ALA A 58 5.82 11.81 -10.61
N CYS A 59 5.05 12.39 -9.68
CA CYS A 59 5.49 13.58 -8.93
C CYS A 59 5.35 13.46 -7.40
N ASN A 60 4.93 12.29 -6.89
CA ASN A 60 4.72 12.02 -5.46
C ASN A 60 3.69 12.92 -4.75
N THR A 61 2.90 13.71 -5.50
CA THR A 61 1.79 14.46 -4.90
C THR A 61 0.71 13.51 -4.42
N LEU A 62 0.27 13.67 -3.18
CA LEU A 62 -0.80 12.88 -2.58
C LEU A 62 -2.16 13.49 -2.91
N ARG A 63 -3.06 12.69 -3.47
CA ARG A 63 -4.46 13.06 -3.65
C ARG A 63 -5.25 12.85 -2.35
N ASP A 64 -6.12 13.79 -2.00
CA ASP A 64 -6.91 13.71 -0.77
C ASP A 64 -7.81 12.47 -0.72
N LYS A 65 -8.63 12.28 -1.75
CA LYS A 65 -9.63 11.20 -1.83
C LYS A 65 -9.47 10.38 -3.10
N MET A 66 -9.72 9.06 -2.98
CA MET A 66 -9.82 8.13 -4.11
C MET A 66 -11.03 7.21 -3.91
N PRO A 67 -12.24 7.65 -4.30
CA PRO A 67 -13.43 6.81 -4.28
C PRO A 67 -13.28 5.58 -5.18
N LEU A 68 -13.90 4.46 -4.80
CA LEU A 68 -13.76 3.18 -5.52
C LEU A 68 -14.20 3.24 -6.99
N HIS A 69 -15.14 4.12 -7.35
CA HIS A 69 -15.61 4.29 -8.73
C HIS A 69 -14.62 5.07 -9.61
N VAL A 70 -13.65 5.79 -9.03
CA VAL A 70 -12.63 6.48 -9.80
C VAL A 70 -11.61 5.46 -10.26
N ARG A 71 -11.54 5.26 -11.58
CA ARG A 71 -10.63 4.33 -12.25
C ARG A 71 -9.50 5.05 -12.98
N THR A 72 -9.78 6.24 -13.50
CA THR A 72 -8.80 7.10 -14.17
C THR A 72 -8.83 8.49 -13.57
N TRP A 73 -7.66 9.13 -13.40
CA TRP A 73 -7.57 10.50 -12.89
C TRP A 73 -6.34 11.23 -13.46
N ARG A 74 -6.41 12.56 -13.54
CA ARG A 74 -5.28 13.40 -13.96
C ARG A 74 -4.69 14.10 -12.74
N CYS A 75 -3.37 14.00 -12.58
CA CYS A 75 -2.63 14.70 -11.55
C CYS A 75 -2.34 16.16 -11.97
N GLY A 76 -2.14 17.04 -10.98
CA GLY A 76 -1.72 18.43 -11.22
C GLY A 76 -0.39 18.57 -11.96
N CYS A 77 0.48 17.55 -11.91
CA CYS A 77 1.71 17.49 -12.71
C CYS A 77 1.48 17.20 -14.20
N GLY A 78 0.22 16.98 -14.61
CA GLY A 78 -0.16 16.74 -16.00
C GLY A 78 -0.34 15.27 -16.38
N MET A 79 0.19 14.33 -15.59
CA MET A 79 0.09 12.89 -15.84
C MET A 79 -1.35 12.37 -15.65
N THR A 80 -1.81 11.52 -16.55
CA THR A 80 -3.06 10.76 -16.42
C THR A 80 -2.76 9.34 -15.98
N HIS A 81 -3.46 8.88 -14.95
CA HIS A 81 -3.24 7.58 -14.32
C HIS A 81 -4.48 6.70 -14.45
N ASP A 82 -4.30 5.45 -14.86
CA ASP A 82 -5.14 4.36 -14.37
C ASP A 82 -4.79 4.10 -12.90
N ARG A 83 -5.81 3.95 -12.06
CA ARG A 83 -5.66 3.84 -10.60
C ARG A 83 -4.81 2.64 -10.21
N ASP A 84 -5.05 1.48 -10.82
CA ASP A 84 -4.43 0.23 -10.40
C ASP A 84 -3.01 0.13 -10.98
N VAL A 85 -2.76 0.62 -12.19
CA VAL A 85 -1.40 0.78 -12.76
C VAL A 85 -0.55 1.73 -11.92
N ASN A 86 -1.10 2.88 -11.53
CA ASN A 86 -0.41 3.82 -10.66
C ASN A 86 -0.10 3.21 -9.27
N ALA A 87 -1.06 2.48 -8.70
CA ALA A 87 -0.83 1.75 -7.46
C ALA A 87 0.30 0.72 -7.61
N ALA A 88 0.33 -0.03 -8.70
CA ALA A 88 1.40 -1.00 -8.96
C ALA A 88 2.79 -0.34 -9.05
N HIS A 89 2.93 0.80 -9.73
CA HIS A 89 4.19 1.55 -9.76
C HIS A 89 4.63 2.00 -8.36
N ASN A 90 3.70 2.52 -7.57
CA ASN A 90 4.00 2.96 -6.21
C ASN A 90 4.38 1.80 -5.29
N LEU A 91 3.72 0.64 -5.42
CA LEU A 91 4.05 -0.56 -4.65
C LEU A 91 5.42 -1.13 -5.03
N LEU A 92 5.78 -1.08 -6.31
CA LEU A 92 7.13 -1.45 -6.75
C LEU A 92 8.17 -0.54 -6.12
N ALA A 93 7.98 0.78 -6.21
CA ALA A 93 8.90 1.76 -5.63
C ALA A 93 9.04 1.59 -4.10
N ALA A 94 7.91 1.45 -3.39
CA ALA A 94 7.91 1.24 -1.94
C ALA A 94 8.57 -0.09 -1.55
N GLY A 95 8.28 -1.16 -2.28
CA GLY A 95 8.86 -2.48 -2.03
C GLY A 95 10.37 -2.51 -2.26
N LEU A 96 10.88 -1.88 -3.32
CA LEU A 96 12.31 -1.76 -3.57
C LEU A 96 13.02 -0.97 -2.47
N ALA A 97 12.38 0.09 -1.96
CA ALA A 97 12.93 0.84 -0.82
C ALA A 97 13.06 -0.02 0.45
N VAL A 98 12.11 -0.94 0.71
CA VAL A 98 12.21 -1.91 1.82
C VAL A 98 13.39 -2.85 1.60
N THR A 99 13.52 -3.43 0.40
CA THR A 99 14.58 -4.42 0.09
C THR A 99 15.98 -3.81 0.15
N VAL A 100 16.14 -2.57 -0.35
CA VAL A 100 17.46 -1.91 -0.43
C VAL A 100 17.88 -1.28 0.90
N CYS A 101 16.94 -0.63 1.61
CA CYS A 101 17.28 0.19 2.78
C CYS A 101 16.97 -0.48 4.13
N GLY A 102 16.32 -1.66 4.14
CA GLY A 102 15.83 -2.29 5.38
C GLY A 102 14.78 -1.45 6.13
N ALA A 103 14.28 -0.38 5.51
CA ALA A 103 13.36 0.56 6.12
C ALA A 103 11.94 0.00 6.08
N GLY A 104 11.39 -0.37 7.24
CA GLY A 104 9.96 -0.65 7.35
C GLY A 104 9.18 0.62 6.98
N VAL A 105 8.38 0.57 5.91
CA VAL A 105 7.53 1.69 5.49
C VAL A 105 6.33 1.76 6.43
N ARG A 106 6.56 2.23 7.66
CA ARG A 106 5.50 2.64 8.59
C ARG A 106 5.23 4.12 8.32
N PRO A 107 3.99 4.56 8.06
CA PRO A 107 3.72 5.98 7.93
C PRO A 107 4.15 6.68 9.22
N GLN A 108 4.85 7.82 9.10
CA GLN A 108 5.09 8.72 10.22
C GLN A 108 3.71 9.16 10.75
N ARG A 109 3.32 8.62 11.91
CA ARG A 109 2.16 9.10 12.66
C ARG A 109 2.57 10.47 13.18
N SER A 110 2.01 11.54 12.63
CA SER A 110 2.03 12.84 13.29
C SER A 110 1.17 12.73 14.56
N THR A 111 1.83 12.53 15.70
CA THR A 111 1.18 12.60 17.02
C THR A 111 1.00 14.08 17.36
N PRO A 112 -0.23 14.59 17.57
CA PRO A 112 -0.40 15.92 18.15
C PRO A 112 -0.11 15.80 19.65
N GLY A 113 1.03 16.33 20.07
CA GLY A 113 1.40 16.47 21.48
C GLY A 113 2.44 15.47 21.96
N GLY A 114 3.68 15.95 22.15
CA GLY A 114 4.76 15.21 22.78
C GLY A 114 6.10 15.87 22.49
N GLN A 115 6.59 16.70 23.42
CA GLN A 115 7.92 17.31 23.33
C GLN A 115 9.01 16.22 23.22
N PRO A 116 10.07 16.43 22.42
CA PRO A 116 11.19 15.51 22.38
C PRO A 116 11.99 15.58 23.68
N ALA A 117 12.30 14.42 24.26
CA ALA A 117 13.21 14.29 25.38
C ALA A 117 14.64 14.61 24.90
N THR A 118 15.20 15.73 25.37
CA THR A 118 16.63 16.05 25.25
C THR A 118 17.46 15.01 26.01
N LYS A 119 18.29 14.26 25.28
CA LYS A 119 19.40 13.51 25.87
C LYS A 119 20.42 14.51 26.40
N GLN A 120 20.53 14.62 27.73
CA GLN A 120 21.75 15.11 28.36
C GLN A 120 22.70 13.93 28.52
N LYS A 121 23.97 14.13 28.16
CA LYS A 121 25.10 13.30 28.55
C LYS A 121 26.09 14.19 29.35
N PRO A 122 26.96 13.57 30.18
CA PRO A 122 27.73 14.25 31.22
C PRO A 122 28.71 15.29 30.69
#